data_AF-A0A5B0N7Y3-F1
#
_entry.id   AF-A0A5B0N7Y3-F1
#
_cell.length_a   1.000
_cell.length_b   1.000
_cell.length_c   1.000
_cell.angle_alpha   90.00
_cell.angle_beta   90.00
_cell.angle_gamma   90.00
#
_symmetry.space_group_name_H-M   'P 1'
#
loop_
_entity.id
_entity.type
_entity.pdbx_description
1 polymer ?
#
loop_
_entity_poly.entity_id
_entity_poly.type
_entity_poly.pdbx_seq_one_letter_code
_entity_poly.pdbx_strand_id
1 'polypeptide(L)'
;MSSPQQAGPGSSTLELGTARSTTSRRPAPPDRRTTLNPVPYRRQLSTMATTISAEQTEKAFQKQPIFQNSKIKSAGKKVASKDRRWYKDVGLGFKTPAEAINGTYIDKKCPFTGEVSIRGRILTGVVVSTKMTRTIIIRREYLHYIPKYSRYEKRHQNMAVHCSPAFRVEIGDQVTVGQCDLYRRVQKSKSSALAKQFGKF
;
A
#
# COMPACT_ATOMS: atom_id res chain seq x y z
N MET A 1 -52.15 -8.52 -30.77
CA MET A 1 -53.53 -8.89 -31.13
C MET A 1 -54.30 -9.00 -29.82
N SER A 2 -55.33 -8.21 -29.53
CA SER A 2 -55.91 -7.10 -30.29
C SER A 2 -56.60 -6.10 -29.34
N SER A 3 -56.67 -4.82 -29.71
CA SER A 3 -57.61 -3.85 -29.10
C SER A 3 -59.03 -4.06 -29.67
N PRO A 4 -60.12 -3.63 -29.00
CA PRO A 4 -60.60 -2.24 -29.21
C PRO A 4 -61.38 -1.58 -28.02
N GLN A 5 -61.73 -0.30 -28.22
CA GLN A 5 -62.98 0.46 -27.91
C GLN A 5 -64.06 -0.16 -26.97
N GLN A 6 -64.90 0.52 -26.17
CA GLN A 6 -65.35 1.93 -26.00
C GLN A 6 -66.09 2.04 -24.61
N ALA A 7 -66.76 3.10 -24.06
CA ALA A 7 -67.17 4.48 -24.43
C ALA A 7 -67.30 5.39 -23.15
N GLY A 8 -68.15 6.44 -23.14
CA GLY A 8 -68.60 7.25 -21.97
C GLY A 8 -70.03 6.90 -21.50
N PRO A 9 -70.81 7.76 -20.76
CA PRO A 9 -70.71 9.22 -20.52
C PRO A 9 -70.35 9.55 -19.02
N GLY A 10 -70.79 10.61 -18.29
CA GLY A 10 -71.74 11.73 -18.49
C GLY A 10 -71.89 12.68 -17.27
N SER A 11 -72.88 13.59 -17.28
CA SER A 11 -73.38 14.51 -16.19
C SER A 11 -72.34 15.34 -15.40
N SER A 12 -72.18 16.66 -15.67
CA SER A 12 -72.91 17.83 -15.09
C SER A 12 -72.45 18.22 -13.66
N THR A 13 -72.38 19.50 -13.26
CA THR A 13 -73.17 20.68 -13.66
C THR A 13 -72.34 21.99 -13.69
N LEU A 14 -72.92 23.02 -14.31
CA LEU A 14 -72.45 24.41 -14.47
C LEU A 14 -72.27 25.19 -13.15
N GLU A 15 -71.49 26.28 -13.19
CA GLU A 15 -71.93 27.62 -12.75
C GLU A 15 -71.02 28.72 -13.35
N LEU A 16 -71.49 29.98 -13.31
CA LEU A 16 -70.94 31.17 -13.97
C LEU A 16 -69.72 31.76 -13.20
N GLY A 17 -68.88 32.69 -13.69
CA GLY A 17 -68.85 33.45 -14.94
C GLY A 17 -68.64 34.97 -14.68
N THR A 18 -67.83 35.65 -15.51
CA THR A 18 -67.51 37.12 -15.48
C THR A 18 -66.37 37.49 -14.49
N ALA A 19 -65.44 38.41 -14.75
CA ALA A 19 -65.40 39.54 -15.70
C ALA A 19 -64.06 39.71 -16.47
N ARG A 20 -64.06 40.61 -17.48
CA ARG A 20 -62.88 41.06 -18.24
C ARG A 20 -62.38 42.42 -17.73
N SER A 21 -61.08 42.70 -17.87
CA SER A 21 -60.62 43.94 -18.51
C SER A 21 -59.12 43.91 -18.84
N THR A 22 -58.71 44.73 -19.82
CA THR A 22 -57.36 44.80 -20.37
C THR A 22 -56.58 45.99 -19.83
N THR A 23 -55.27 45.83 -19.55
CA THR A 23 -54.29 46.92 -19.68
C THR A 23 -52.92 46.35 -19.98
N SER A 24 -52.34 46.73 -21.12
CA SER A 24 -50.95 46.44 -21.48
C SER A 24 -50.01 47.48 -20.87
N ARG A 25 -49.00 47.04 -20.12
CA ARG A 25 -47.81 47.85 -19.78
C ARG A 25 -46.53 47.04 -19.96
N ARG A 26 -45.43 47.76 -20.16
CA ARG A 26 -44.16 47.28 -20.75
C ARG A 26 -43.32 46.49 -19.73
N PRO A 27 -42.44 45.57 -20.17
CA PRO A 27 -41.50 44.88 -19.29
C PRO A 27 -40.52 45.87 -18.63
N ALA A 28 -40.17 45.61 -17.36
CA ALA A 28 -39.10 46.31 -16.67
C ALA A 28 -37.72 45.70 -17.03
N PRO A 29 -36.62 46.49 -16.99
CA PRO A 29 -35.28 45.96 -17.16
C PRO A 29 -34.86 45.07 -15.96
N PRO A 30 -33.94 44.11 -16.15
CA PRO A 30 -33.51 43.21 -15.08
C PRO A 30 -32.71 43.95 -14.00
N ASP A 31 -33.14 43.83 -12.74
CA ASP A 31 -32.49 44.46 -11.59
C ASP A 31 -31.10 43.83 -11.33
N ARG A 32 -30.04 44.65 -11.29
CA ARG A 32 -28.65 44.17 -11.29
C ARG A 32 -28.19 43.72 -9.90
N ARG A 33 -28.74 42.61 -9.40
CA ARG A 33 -28.35 42.00 -8.12
C ARG A 33 -27.46 40.76 -8.32
N THR A 34 -26.16 41.03 -8.33
CA THR A 34 -25.06 40.16 -7.88
C THR A 34 -25.35 38.65 -7.85
N THR A 35 -25.17 37.98 -8.99
CA THR A 35 -24.90 36.54 -8.97
C THR A 35 -23.54 36.31 -8.31
N LEU A 36 -23.55 35.82 -7.07
CA LEU A 36 -22.35 35.31 -6.41
C LEU A 36 -21.96 33.99 -7.08
N ASN A 37 -21.31 34.10 -8.24
CA ASN A 37 -20.69 32.97 -8.92
C ASN A 37 -19.63 32.37 -7.98
N PRO A 38 -19.78 31.12 -7.50
CA PRO A 38 -18.71 30.46 -6.78
C PRO A 38 -17.57 30.25 -7.78
N VAL A 39 -16.48 31.01 -7.62
CA VAL A 39 -15.28 30.87 -8.45
C VAL A 39 -14.86 29.40 -8.39
N PRO A 40 -14.75 28.67 -9.51
CA PRO A 40 -14.29 27.30 -9.50
C PRO A 40 -12.79 27.29 -9.20
N TYR A 41 -12.44 27.40 -7.91
CA TYR A 41 -11.06 27.37 -7.46
C TYR A 41 -10.52 25.96 -7.68
N ARG A 42 -9.95 25.76 -8.87
CA ARG A 42 -9.32 24.53 -9.35
C ARG A 42 -8.01 24.27 -8.60
N ARG A 43 -8.12 24.14 -7.28
CA ARG A 43 -7.01 23.80 -6.40
C ARG A 43 -6.69 22.33 -6.60
N GLN A 44 -5.87 22.04 -7.62
CA GLN A 44 -5.17 20.76 -7.75
C GLN A 44 -4.16 20.63 -6.59
N LEU A 45 -4.66 20.41 -5.38
CA LEU A 45 -3.86 20.03 -4.23
C LEU A 45 -3.36 18.61 -4.44
N SER A 46 -2.20 18.53 -5.09
CA SER A 46 -1.12 17.61 -4.74
C SER A 46 -1.54 16.28 -4.10
N THR A 47 -1.55 15.22 -4.90
CA THR A 47 -1.61 13.79 -4.47
C THR A 47 -0.44 13.35 -3.57
N MET A 48 0.37 14.31 -3.10
CA MET A 48 1.58 14.15 -2.29
C MET A 48 1.32 14.26 -0.78
N ALA A 49 0.16 14.77 -0.35
CA ALA A 49 -0.18 14.87 1.07
C ALA A 49 -0.46 13.50 1.71
N THR A 50 -1.09 12.60 0.94
CA THR A 50 -1.58 11.29 1.41
C THR A 50 -0.47 10.31 1.76
N THR A 51 0.72 10.43 1.18
CA THR A 51 1.82 9.47 1.36
C THR A 51 2.53 9.61 2.70
N ILE A 52 2.76 10.85 3.17
CA ILE A 52 3.46 11.11 4.45
C ILE A 52 2.61 10.62 5.63
N SER A 53 1.29 10.82 5.57
CA SER A 53 0.35 10.37 6.61
C SER A 53 0.25 8.85 6.75
N ALA A 54 0.63 8.07 5.72
CA ALA A 54 0.49 6.62 5.71
C ALA A 54 1.57 5.88 6.54
N GLU A 55 2.70 6.52 6.85
CA GLU A 55 3.83 5.87 7.52
C GLU A 55 4.05 6.34 8.97
N GLN A 56 3.45 7.46 9.36
CA GLN A 56 3.49 8.02 10.71
C GLN A 56 2.35 7.48 11.58
N THR A 57 2.23 6.16 11.68
CA THR A 57 1.10 5.48 12.36
C THR A 57 1.25 5.41 13.88
N GLU A 58 2.44 5.66 14.42
CA GLU A 58 2.74 5.52 15.86
C GLU A 58 2.70 6.87 16.59
N LYS A 59 2.59 6.84 17.92
CA LYS A 59 2.58 8.04 18.79
C LYS A 59 3.90 8.84 18.77
N ALA A 60 5.02 8.18 18.47
CA ALA A 60 6.33 8.81 18.36
C ALA A 60 6.72 9.00 16.89
N PHE A 61 7.48 10.05 16.56
CA PHE A 61 7.86 10.34 15.18
C PHE A 61 8.81 9.28 14.59
N GLN A 62 8.41 8.67 13.48
CA GLN A 62 9.23 7.77 12.68
C GLN A 62 10.25 8.60 11.88
N LYS A 63 11.55 8.31 12.05
CA LYS A 63 12.62 8.78 11.16
C LYS A 63 13.77 7.79 11.08
N GLN A 64 14.49 7.81 9.95
CA GLN A 64 15.84 7.23 9.89
C GLN A 64 16.83 8.11 10.69
N PRO A 65 18.01 7.60 11.10
CA PRO A 65 19.03 8.36 11.85
C PRO A 65 19.81 9.36 10.96
N ILE A 66 19.13 10.04 10.03
CA ILE A 66 19.70 10.96 9.04
C ILE A 66 19.20 12.37 9.35
N PHE A 67 20.05 13.36 9.20
CA PHE A 67 19.58 14.75 9.14
C PHE A 67 18.88 15.00 7.79
N GLN A 68 17.54 14.96 7.80
CA GLN A 68 16.68 15.26 6.65
C GLN A 68 16.56 16.76 6.37
N ASN A 69 16.64 17.62 7.40
CA ASN A 69 16.37 19.06 7.32
C ASN A 69 17.53 19.89 6.72
N SER A 70 18.36 19.29 5.87
CA SER A 70 19.47 19.97 5.18
C SER A 70 18.95 20.94 4.11
N LYS A 71 18.77 22.20 4.49
CA LYS A 71 18.39 23.31 3.59
C LYS A 71 19.57 23.70 2.67
N ILE A 72 19.84 22.87 1.66
CA ILE A 72 20.84 23.17 0.61
C ILE A 72 20.37 24.42 -0.15
N LYS A 73 21.07 25.54 0.03
CA LYS A 73 20.81 26.80 -0.68
C LYS A 73 21.40 26.74 -2.10
N SER A 74 20.78 25.96 -2.98
CA SER A 74 21.07 26.06 -4.42
C SER A 74 20.62 27.43 -4.94
N ALA A 75 21.50 28.14 -5.63
CA ALA A 75 21.27 29.53 -6.05
C ALA A 75 20.01 29.63 -6.94
N GLY A 76 19.15 30.61 -6.65
CA GLY A 76 17.95 30.94 -7.42
C GLY A 76 16.78 29.93 -7.39
N LYS A 77 17.02 28.63 -7.19
CA LYS A 77 15.99 27.59 -7.37
C LYS A 77 15.83 26.71 -6.12
N LYS A 78 14.63 26.70 -5.54
CA LYS A 78 14.23 25.73 -4.50
C LYS A 78 14.06 24.33 -5.11
N VAL A 79 15.16 23.71 -5.53
CA VAL A 79 15.18 22.27 -5.82
C VAL A 79 14.96 21.56 -4.48
N ALA A 80 13.81 20.91 -4.32
CA ALA A 80 13.63 19.99 -3.21
C ALA A 80 14.72 18.91 -3.33
N SER A 81 15.64 18.85 -2.37
CA SER A 81 16.66 17.81 -2.35
C SER A 81 15.95 16.46 -2.46
N LYS A 82 16.37 15.63 -3.43
CA LYS A 82 15.92 14.24 -3.54
C LYS A 82 15.98 13.62 -2.15
N ASP A 83 14.88 12.98 -1.70
CA ASP A 83 14.78 12.49 -0.33
C ASP A 83 15.98 11.58 -0.03
N ARG A 84 16.76 11.98 0.97
CA ARG A 84 18.09 11.43 1.22
C ARG A 84 17.96 10.23 2.15
N ARG A 85 17.31 9.19 1.64
CA ARG A 85 17.14 7.89 2.27
C ARG A 85 18.50 7.22 2.48
N TRP A 86 18.70 6.61 3.64
CA TRP A 86 19.87 5.78 3.92
C TRP A 86 19.54 4.31 3.67
N TYR A 87 20.37 3.69 2.85
CA TYR A 87 20.45 2.25 2.67
C TYR A 87 21.93 1.86 2.70
N LYS A 88 22.20 0.59 2.97
CA LYS A 88 23.53 -0.03 2.88
C LYS A 88 23.44 -1.31 2.07
N ASP A 89 24.55 -1.68 1.43
CA ASP A 89 24.73 -3.07 1.03
C ASP A 89 24.93 -3.93 2.30
N VAL A 90 24.42 -5.14 2.26
CA VAL A 90 24.46 -6.15 3.34
C VAL A 90 25.39 -7.30 2.96
N GLY A 91 26.02 -7.22 1.78
CA GLY A 91 27.00 -8.18 1.29
C GLY A 91 26.46 -9.60 1.14
N LEU A 92 27.40 -10.55 1.13
CA LEU A 92 27.15 -11.99 0.92
C LEU A 92 26.47 -12.29 -0.44
N GLY A 93 26.69 -11.44 -1.45
CA GLY A 93 26.16 -11.62 -2.82
C GLY A 93 24.69 -11.25 -3.02
N PHE A 94 23.99 -10.74 -2.00
CA PHE A 94 22.57 -10.39 -2.10
C PHE A 94 22.38 -8.95 -2.59
N LYS A 95 21.56 -8.76 -3.62
CA LYS A 95 21.21 -7.43 -4.14
C LYS A 95 20.26 -6.69 -3.20
N THR A 96 20.47 -5.39 -3.02
CA THR A 96 19.53 -4.51 -2.28
C THR A 96 18.25 -4.33 -3.12
N PRO A 97 17.05 -4.55 -2.55
CA PRO A 97 15.80 -4.43 -3.30
C PRO A 97 15.46 -2.96 -3.61
N ALA A 98 14.82 -2.71 -4.74
CA ALA A 98 14.44 -1.35 -5.17
C ALA A 98 13.51 -0.64 -4.16
N GLU A 99 12.61 -1.38 -3.50
CA GLU A 99 11.76 -0.85 -2.42
C GLU A 99 12.58 -0.35 -1.21
N ALA A 100 13.78 -0.90 -0.93
CA ALA A 100 14.65 -0.39 0.13
C ALA A 100 15.38 0.91 -0.26
N ILE A 101 15.66 1.12 -1.55
CA ILE A 101 16.38 2.30 -2.06
C ILE A 101 15.41 3.48 -2.29
N ASN A 102 14.21 3.21 -2.80
CA ASN A 102 13.26 4.24 -3.24
C ASN A 102 11.95 4.31 -2.43
N GLY A 103 11.63 3.28 -1.62
CA GLY A 103 10.43 3.29 -0.77
C GLY A 103 10.61 4.15 0.47
N THR A 104 9.52 4.65 1.05
CA THR A 104 9.59 5.64 2.15
C THR A 104 9.74 4.98 3.53
N TYR A 105 9.20 3.76 3.71
CA TYR A 105 9.02 3.06 5.00
C TYR A 105 10.18 3.16 6.00
N ILE A 106 9.85 3.22 7.30
CA ILE A 106 10.82 3.36 8.38
C ILE A 106 10.81 2.11 9.26
N ASP A 107 11.91 1.35 9.23
CA ASP A 107 12.09 0.10 9.97
C ASP A 107 13.54 -0.04 10.47
N LYS A 108 13.73 0.09 11.79
CA LYS A 108 15.05 -0.06 12.44
C LYS A 108 15.63 -1.48 12.33
N LYS A 109 14.78 -2.49 12.14
CA LYS A 109 15.14 -3.91 12.04
C LYS A 109 15.38 -4.37 10.60
N CYS A 110 15.24 -3.47 9.62
CA CYS A 110 15.57 -3.75 8.23
C CYS A 110 17.08 -4.03 8.08
N PRO A 111 17.49 -5.09 7.36
CA PRO A 111 18.90 -5.33 7.10
C PRO A 111 19.50 -4.32 6.10
N PHE A 112 18.67 -3.67 5.26
CA PHE A 112 19.13 -2.71 4.23
C PHE A 112 19.04 -1.25 4.67
N THR A 113 18.00 -0.86 5.42
CA THR A 113 17.71 0.55 5.79
C THR A 113 17.74 0.79 7.30
N GLY A 114 18.24 -0.19 8.05
CA GLY A 114 18.36 -0.21 9.50
C GLY A 114 19.75 -0.67 9.95
N GLU A 115 19.98 -0.72 11.25
CA GLU A 115 21.31 -0.93 11.83
C GLU A 115 21.81 -2.38 11.69
N VAL A 116 20.88 -3.34 11.62
CA VAL A 116 21.13 -4.79 11.67
C VAL A 116 22.17 -5.27 10.65
N SER A 117 23.21 -5.96 11.13
CA SER A 117 24.19 -6.74 10.36
C SER A 117 23.76 -8.20 10.22
N ILE A 118 24.07 -8.86 9.10
CA ILE A 118 23.82 -10.30 8.92
C ILE A 118 25.14 -11.05 9.07
N ARG A 119 25.23 -11.95 10.06
CA ARG A 119 26.40 -12.81 10.29
C ARG A 119 26.00 -14.13 10.95
N GLY A 120 26.78 -15.18 10.70
CA GLY A 120 26.42 -16.55 11.08
C GLY A 120 25.63 -17.28 9.99
N ARG A 121 24.62 -18.06 10.38
CA ARG A 121 23.97 -19.04 9.49
C ARG A 121 22.95 -18.38 8.55
N ILE A 122 22.99 -18.77 7.27
CA ILE A 122 21.93 -18.52 6.29
C ILE A 122 21.06 -19.78 6.20
N LEU A 123 19.74 -19.63 6.29
CA LEU A 123 18.78 -20.72 6.36
C LEU A 123 17.64 -20.49 5.35
N THR A 124 17.22 -21.54 4.65
CA THR A 124 16.01 -21.53 3.81
C THR A 124 14.83 -22.19 4.53
N GLY A 125 13.61 -21.77 4.21
CA GLY A 125 12.36 -22.37 4.70
C GLY A 125 11.15 -21.90 3.89
N VAL A 126 9.98 -22.44 4.18
CA VAL A 126 8.70 -22.08 3.53
C VAL A 126 7.88 -21.22 4.50
N VAL A 127 7.23 -20.17 3.99
CA VAL A 127 6.36 -19.30 4.79
C VAL A 127 5.04 -20.00 5.11
N VAL A 128 4.70 -20.11 6.41
CA VAL A 128 3.44 -20.69 6.88
C VAL A 128 2.42 -19.62 7.26
N SER A 129 2.85 -18.49 7.81
CA SER A 129 1.92 -17.41 8.17
C SER A 129 2.57 -16.03 8.17
N THR A 130 1.80 -15.07 7.65
CA THR A 130 2.16 -13.66 7.47
C THR A 130 1.35 -12.73 8.38
N LYS A 131 0.56 -13.29 9.32
CA LYS A 131 -0.45 -12.58 10.14
C LYS A 131 0.12 -11.58 11.16
N MET A 132 1.43 -11.55 11.39
CA MET A 132 2.06 -10.66 12.37
C MET A 132 2.66 -9.42 11.70
N THR A 133 2.56 -8.26 12.35
CA THR A 133 3.16 -7.02 11.82
C THR A 133 4.67 -7.15 11.67
N ARG A 134 5.16 -6.97 10.43
CA ARG A 134 6.59 -7.02 10.05
C ARG A 134 7.31 -8.31 10.52
N THR A 135 6.59 -9.43 10.62
CA THR A 135 7.15 -10.74 11.04
C THR A 135 6.36 -11.86 10.38
N ILE A 136 7.07 -12.87 9.86
CA ILE A 136 6.44 -14.05 9.30
C ILE A 136 7.03 -15.32 9.93
N ILE A 137 6.22 -16.37 10.02
CA ILE A 137 6.64 -17.67 10.53
C ILE A 137 7.08 -18.53 9.35
N ILE A 138 8.35 -18.93 9.34
CA ILE A 138 8.83 -19.96 8.42
C ILE A 138 8.76 -21.33 9.08
N ARG A 139 8.53 -22.36 8.28
CA ARG A 139 8.70 -23.77 8.64
C ARG A 139 9.90 -24.33 7.91
N ARG A 140 10.73 -25.07 8.63
CA ARG A 140 11.84 -25.85 8.07
C ARG A 140 11.57 -27.32 8.35
N GLU A 141 11.33 -28.09 7.30
CA GLU A 141 11.20 -29.53 7.39
C GLU A 141 12.58 -30.19 7.23
N TYR A 142 12.82 -31.28 7.96
CA TYR A 142 14.06 -32.05 7.85
C TYR A 142 13.82 -33.51 8.26
N LEU A 143 14.68 -34.40 7.76
CA LEU A 143 14.68 -35.80 8.13
C LEU A 143 15.60 -36.02 9.32
N HIS A 144 15.08 -36.63 10.38
CA HIS A 144 15.84 -37.00 11.57
C HIS A 144 16.10 -38.51 11.55
N TYR A 145 17.37 -38.92 11.53
CA TYR A 145 17.73 -40.34 11.54
C TYR A 145 17.51 -40.97 12.93
N ILE A 146 16.98 -42.19 12.98
CA ILE A 146 16.82 -42.97 14.21
C ILE A 146 17.74 -44.20 14.13
N PRO A 147 18.92 -44.18 14.79
CA PRO A 147 19.93 -45.24 14.64
C PRO A 147 19.42 -46.64 14.97
N LYS A 148 18.56 -46.80 16.00
CA LYS A 148 18.00 -48.11 16.41
C LYS A 148 17.23 -48.84 15.30
N TYR A 149 16.65 -48.11 14.35
CA TYR A 149 15.77 -48.67 13.32
C TYR A 149 16.25 -48.40 11.88
N SER A 150 17.42 -47.76 11.72
CA SER A 150 17.99 -47.32 10.43
C SER A 150 16.98 -46.61 9.51
N ARG A 151 16.10 -45.79 10.09
CA ARG A 151 15.00 -45.09 9.40
C ARG A 151 15.03 -43.59 9.68
N TYR A 152 14.40 -42.82 8.80
CA TYR A 152 14.25 -41.38 8.93
C TYR A 152 12.83 -41.00 9.35
N GLU A 153 12.73 -40.08 10.31
CA GLU A 153 11.48 -39.45 10.77
C GLU A 153 11.36 -38.04 10.16
N LYS A 154 10.20 -37.66 9.63
CA LYS A 154 9.97 -36.30 9.12
C LYS A 154 9.66 -35.34 10.27
N ARG A 155 10.65 -34.54 10.68
CA ARG A 155 10.48 -33.46 11.66
C ARG A 155 10.32 -32.12 10.99
N HIS A 156 9.79 -31.15 11.73
CA HIS A 156 9.75 -29.76 11.32
C HIS A 156 10.01 -28.84 12.51
N GLN A 157 10.52 -27.65 12.24
CA GLN A 157 10.69 -26.58 13.23
C GLN A 157 10.14 -25.27 12.67
N ASN A 158 9.33 -24.60 13.50
CA ASN A 158 8.72 -23.31 13.17
C ASN A 158 9.56 -22.19 13.76
N MET A 159 9.85 -21.16 12.97
CA MET A 159 10.78 -20.10 13.32
C MET A 159 10.16 -18.75 12.98
N ALA A 160 9.97 -17.90 13.99
CA ALA A 160 9.64 -16.49 13.76
C ALA A 160 10.84 -15.74 13.15
N VAL A 161 10.57 -14.91 12.14
CA VAL A 161 11.57 -14.15 11.40
C VAL A 161 11.03 -12.74 11.13
N HIS A 162 11.86 -11.71 11.35
CA HIS A 162 11.51 -10.33 10.97
C HIS A 162 11.41 -10.21 9.45
N CYS A 163 10.32 -9.63 8.94
CA CYS A 163 10.13 -9.34 7.53
C CYS A 163 10.04 -7.82 7.37
N SER A 164 10.98 -7.23 6.64
CA SER A 164 11.02 -5.79 6.44
C SER A 164 10.06 -5.37 5.32
N PRO A 165 9.41 -4.18 5.38
CA PRO A 165 8.37 -3.80 4.41
C PRO A 165 8.79 -3.75 2.93
N ALA A 166 10.09 -3.72 2.61
CA ALA A 166 10.64 -3.86 1.25
C ALA A 166 10.51 -5.28 0.64
N PHE A 167 9.80 -6.19 1.32
CA PHE A 167 9.49 -7.52 0.83
C PHE A 167 8.00 -7.81 1.02
N ARG A 168 7.26 -7.82 -0.08
CA ARG A 168 5.95 -8.46 -0.17
C ARG A 168 6.18 -9.97 -0.29
N VAL A 169 5.58 -10.75 0.60
CA VAL A 169 5.80 -12.19 0.78
C VAL A 169 4.48 -12.85 1.13
N GLU A 170 4.17 -13.98 0.50
CA GLU A 170 2.91 -14.70 0.64
C GLU A 170 3.09 -16.06 1.33
N ILE A 171 1.99 -16.76 1.60
CA ILE A 171 2.03 -18.07 2.25
C ILE A 171 2.40 -19.13 1.20
N GLY A 172 3.38 -19.98 1.50
CA GLY A 172 3.97 -20.93 0.55
C GLY A 172 5.27 -20.45 -0.10
N ASP A 173 5.63 -19.18 0.00
CA ASP A 173 6.90 -18.66 -0.54
C ASP A 173 8.11 -19.38 0.07
N GLN A 174 9.08 -19.75 -0.77
CA GLN A 174 10.39 -20.20 -0.32
C GLN A 174 11.30 -18.99 -0.04
N VAL A 175 11.71 -18.84 1.22
CA VAL A 175 12.43 -17.65 1.71
C VAL A 175 13.78 -17.99 2.30
N THR A 176 14.77 -17.15 1.97
CA THR A 176 16.10 -17.17 2.55
C THR A 176 16.17 -16.21 3.73
N VAL A 177 16.81 -16.64 4.82
CA VAL A 177 16.79 -15.98 6.13
C VAL A 177 18.20 -15.94 6.71
N GLY A 178 18.64 -14.75 7.10
CA GLY A 178 19.91 -14.53 7.78
C GLY A 178 19.77 -14.59 9.30
N GLN A 179 20.81 -15.12 9.96
CA GLN A 179 21.10 -14.83 11.35
C GLN A 179 21.65 -13.39 11.48
N CYS A 180 21.28 -12.72 12.58
CA CYS A 180 21.83 -11.43 12.99
C CYS A 180 21.83 -11.30 14.51
N ASP A 181 22.51 -10.27 14.99
CA ASP A 181 23.07 -10.24 16.36
C ASP A 181 22.10 -9.77 17.44
N LEU A 182 21.25 -8.78 17.11
CA LEU A 182 20.20 -8.32 18.00
C LEU A 182 18.98 -9.25 17.94
N TYR A 183 19.19 -10.49 18.40
CA TYR A 183 18.19 -11.39 18.98
C TYR A 183 16.91 -11.70 18.18
N ARG A 184 16.99 -11.74 16.84
CA ARG A 184 15.92 -12.28 15.96
C ARG A 184 16.50 -12.66 14.61
N ARG A 185 16.00 -13.72 13.97
CA ARG A 185 16.37 -14.01 12.56
C ARG A 185 15.67 -13.00 11.63
N VAL A 186 16.29 -12.64 10.50
CA VAL A 186 15.80 -11.62 9.56
C VAL A 186 15.67 -12.18 8.15
N GLN A 187 14.55 -11.88 7.48
CA GLN A 187 14.27 -12.26 6.08
C GLN A 187 15.21 -11.53 5.12
N LYS A 188 15.74 -12.26 4.12
CA LYS A 188 16.55 -11.70 3.03
C LYS A 188 16.26 -12.48 1.74
N SER A 189 15.14 -12.17 1.10
CA SER A 189 14.79 -12.68 -0.24
C SER A 189 15.47 -11.81 -1.33
N LYS A 190 15.61 -12.22 -2.59
CA LYS A 190 15.23 -13.50 -3.24
C LYS A 190 16.48 -14.12 -3.90
N SER A 191 16.52 -15.45 -4.00
CA SER A 191 17.30 -16.12 -5.06
C SER A 191 16.34 -16.43 -6.21
N SER A 192 16.51 -15.78 -7.36
CA SER A 192 15.66 -15.97 -8.55
C SER A 192 16.01 -17.24 -9.31
N ALA A 193 15.93 -18.38 -8.63
CA ALA A 193 15.97 -19.69 -9.25
C ALA A 193 14.60 -19.98 -9.88
N LEU A 194 14.42 -19.59 -11.13
CA LEU A 194 13.29 -20.04 -11.95
C LEU A 194 13.52 -21.53 -12.24
N ALA A 195 13.18 -22.38 -11.27
CA ALA A 195 13.32 -23.82 -11.35
C ALA A 195 12.48 -24.31 -12.53
N LYS A 196 13.15 -24.73 -13.60
CA LYS A 196 12.49 -25.25 -14.80
C LYS A 196 11.61 -26.42 -14.38
N GLN A 197 10.30 -26.20 -14.42
CA GLN A 197 9.30 -27.23 -14.19
C GLN A 197 9.36 -28.18 -15.37
N PHE A 198 10.21 -29.21 -15.27
CA PHE A 198 10.22 -30.32 -16.20
C PHE A 198 8.82 -30.94 -16.18
N GLY A 199 8.08 -30.72 -17.26
CA GLY A 199 6.84 -31.44 -17.51
C GLY A 199 7.14 -32.93 -17.53
N LYS A 200 6.30 -33.72 -16.86
CA LYS A 200 6.34 -35.17 -17.02
C LYS A 200 5.98 -35.50 -18.47
N PHE A 201 6.87 -36.20 -19.15
CA PHE A 201 6.47 -37.30 -20.01
C PHE A 201 6.34 -38.56 -19.11
#